data_AF-A0A2C3T4Z1-F1
#
_entry.id   AF-A0A2C3T4Z1-F1
#
_cell.length_a   1.000
_cell.length_b   1.000
_cell.length_c   1.000
_cell.angle_alpha   90.00
_cell.angle_beta   90.00
_cell.angle_gamma   90.00
#
_symmetry.space_group_name_H-M   'P 1'
#
loop_
_entity.id
_entity.type
_entity.pdbx_description
1 polymer ?
#
loop_
_entity_poly.entity_id
_entity_poly.type
_entity_poly.pdbx_seq_one_letter_code
_entity_poly.pdbx_strand_id
1 'polypeptide(L)'
;MTLKEKETIQSPILDETLPHQMNFPSFKGTGKKMQQPFVNQYDVVIGDSKYNSENSPLNNWSDEVDPAIMAGDEWIHPTNDIGWIAEENQELLKKEVDNKNDAFMHPQFGIND
;
A
#
# COMPACT_ATOMS: atom_id res chain seq x y z
N MET A 1 6.40 23.36 -26.33
CA MET A 1 5.91 22.56 -25.20
C MET A 1 7.10 21.78 -24.67
N THR A 2 7.70 22.25 -23.59
CA THR A 2 8.83 21.58 -22.94
C THR A 2 8.28 20.36 -22.20
N LEU A 3 8.72 19.17 -22.60
CA LEU A 3 8.45 17.93 -21.88
C LEU A 3 9.19 18.03 -20.54
N LYS A 4 8.47 18.26 -19.43
CA LYS A 4 9.03 18.08 -18.09
C LYS A 4 9.49 16.63 -18.01
N GLU A 5 10.77 16.40 -17.75
CA GLU A 5 11.26 15.05 -17.42
C GLU A 5 10.42 14.53 -16.25
N LYS A 6 9.87 13.33 -16.40
CA LYS A 6 9.08 12.69 -15.36
C LYS A 6 10.05 12.32 -14.25
N GLU A 7 10.09 13.12 -13.18
CA GLU A 7 10.89 12.78 -12.00
C GLU A 7 10.51 11.38 -11.53
N THR A 8 11.50 10.49 -11.47
CA THR A 8 11.30 9.12 -11.01
C THR A 8 11.17 9.12 -9.50
N ILE A 9 9.94 8.97 -9.02
CA ILE A 9 9.67 8.85 -7.58
C ILE A 9 10.31 7.56 -7.08
N GLN A 10 11.16 7.67 -6.06
CA GLN A 10 11.79 6.50 -5.46
C GLN A 10 10.76 5.70 -4.67
N SER A 11 10.60 4.44 -5.03
CA SER A 11 9.69 3.54 -4.34
C SER A 11 10.36 2.86 -3.14
N PRO A 12 9.70 2.80 -1.97
CA PRO A 12 10.20 2.04 -0.82
C PRO A 12 9.83 0.55 -0.90
N ILE A 13 9.09 0.13 -1.92
CA ILE A 13 8.56 -1.24 -2.05
C ILE A 13 9.67 -2.19 -2.48
N LEU A 14 9.76 -3.33 -1.78
CA LEU A 14 10.65 -4.43 -2.12
C LEU A 14 9.88 -5.75 -2.00
N ASP A 15 9.80 -6.54 -3.08
CA ASP A 15 9.09 -7.84 -3.13
C ASP A 15 7.69 -7.82 -2.46
N GLU A 16 6.85 -6.86 -2.85
CA GLU A 16 5.47 -6.69 -2.33
C GLU A 16 5.41 -6.48 -0.79
N THR A 17 6.46 -5.91 -0.19
CA THR A 17 6.50 -5.50 1.21
C THR A 17 7.23 -4.15 1.40
N LEU A 18 7.25 -3.64 2.63
CA LEU A 18 7.89 -2.39 3.06
C LEU A 18 8.93 -2.69 4.16
N PRO A 19 10.18 -3.05 3.81
CA PRO A 19 11.16 -3.55 4.77
C PRO A 19 11.55 -2.58 5.89
N HIS A 20 11.41 -1.27 5.65
CA HIS A 20 11.69 -0.25 6.66
C HIS A 20 10.59 -0.12 7.73
N GLN A 21 9.39 -0.65 7.45
CA GLN A 21 8.30 -0.73 8.42
C GLN A 21 8.37 -2.07 9.14
N MET A 22 8.72 -2.04 10.42
CA MET A 22 8.81 -3.24 11.25
C MET A 22 7.48 -4.00 11.24
N ASN A 23 7.53 -5.31 11.02
CA ASN A 23 6.38 -6.21 10.96
C ASN A 23 5.37 -5.93 9.84
N PHE A 24 5.72 -5.12 8.84
CA PHE A 24 4.86 -4.95 7.67
C PHE A 24 4.76 -6.28 6.91
N PRO A 25 3.56 -6.77 6.57
CA PRO A 25 3.42 -8.05 5.90
C PRO A 25 3.89 -7.99 4.44
N SER A 26 4.09 -9.15 3.82
CA SER A 26 4.22 -9.23 2.36
C SER A 26 2.87 -9.52 1.74
N PHE A 27 2.53 -8.82 0.66
CA PHE A 27 1.30 -9.05 -0.10
C PHE A 27 1.45 -10.18 -1.13
N LYS A 28 2.65 -10.77 -1.25
CA LYS A 28 2.92 -11.86 -2.18
C LYS A 28 2.00 -13.06 -1.94
N GLY A 29 1.42 -13.60 -3.02
CA GLY A 29 0.49 -14.74 -2.96
C GLY A 29 -0.96 -14.38 -2.57
N THR A 30 -1.18 -13.22 -1.95
CA THR A 30 -2.51 -12.77 -1.51
C THR A 30 -3.41 -12.42 -2.71
N GLY A 31 -2.82 -12.06 -3.86
CA GLY A 31 -3.55 -11.57 -5.04
C GLY A 31 -3.76 -10.05 -5.02
N LYS A 32 -3.41 -9.38 -3.92
CA LYS A 32 -3.23 -7.92 -3.87
C LYS A 32 -1.82 -7.58 -4.38
N LYS A 33 -1.68 -6.45 -5.05
CA LYS A 33 -0.39 -5.89 -5.48
C LYS A 33 -0.17 -4.56 -4.81
N MET A 34 1.03 -4.32 -4.33
CA MET A 34 1.44 -3.02 -3.82
C MET A 34 1.45 -1.99 -4.94
N GLN A 35 0.88 -0.82 -4.64
CA GLN A 35 0.86 0.31 -5.56
C GLN A 35 2.12 1.17 -5.40
N GLN A 36 2.65 1.68 -6.50
CA GLN A 36 3.79 2.59 -6.46
C GLN A 36 3.37 3.95 -5.89
N PRO A 37 4.29 4.69 -5.25
CA PRO A 37 4.02 6.06 -4.84
C PRO A 37 3.55 6.92 -6.01
N PHE A 38 2.69 7.89 -5.73
CA PHE A 38 2.12 8.79 -6.72
C PHE A 38 2.13 10.25 -6.25
N VAL A 39 1.92 11.18 -7.18
CA VAL A 39 1.73 12.60 -6.86
C VAL A 39 0.24 12.89 -6.90
N ASN A 40 -0.30 13.49 -5.84
CA ASN A 40 -1.70 13.88 -5.75
C ASN A 40 -1.98 15.22 -6.45
N GLN A 41 -3.23 15.68 -6.44
CA GLN A 41 -3.61 16.94 -7.10
C GLN A 41 -2.96 18.21 -6.52
N TYR A 42 -2.35 18.12 -5.34
CA TYR A 42 -1.68 19.22 -4.64
C TYR A 42 -0.16 19.21 -4.82
N ASP A 43 0.35 18.44 -5.78
CA ASP A 43 1.79 18.24 -6.02
C ASP A 43 2.53 17.67 -4.79
N VAL A 44 1.86 16.81 -4.01
CA VAL A 44 2.44 16.09 -2.86
C VAL A 44 2.67 14.62 -3.23
N VAL A 45 3.83 14.08 -2.85
CA VAL A 45 4.17 12.66 -3.06
C VAL A 45 3.55 11.82 -1.95
N ILE A 46 2.74 10.84 -2.34
CA ILE A 46 2.02 9.92 -1.46
C ILE A 46 2.62 8.52 -1.58
N GLY A 47 2.95 7.91 -0.43
CA GLY A 47 3.41 6.50 -0.36
C GLY A 47 4.92 6.28 -0.47
N ASP A 48 5.74 7.33 -0.58
CA ASP A 48 7.21 7.22 -0.61
C ASP A 48 7.86 7.04 0.78
N SER A 49 7.05 7.12 1.85
CA SER A 49 7.45 7.06 3.26
C SER A 49 8.44 8.14 3.71
N LYS A 50 8.62 9.23 2.95
CA LYS A 50 9.50 10.34 3.32
C LYS A 50 8.76 11.48 4.02
N TYR A 51 7.44 11.56 3.84
CA TYR A 51 6.59 12.63 4.39
C TYR A 51 7.13 14.03 4.10
N ASN A 52 7.84 14.19 2.98
CA ASN A 52 8.58 15.40 2.68
C ASN A 52 8.25 15.82 1.25
N SER A 53 7.36 16.79 1.12
CA SER A 53 7.03 17.43 -0.15
C SER A 53 6.87 18.92 0.12
N GLU A 54 7.52 19.76 -0.67
CA GLU A 54 7.53 21.22 -0.46
C GLU A 54 6.12 21.82 -0.40
N ASN A 55 5.18 21.29 -1.20
CA ASN A 55 3.80 21.74 -1.25
C ASN A 55 2.89 21.10 -0.17
N SER A 56 3.43 20.25 0.70
CA SER A 56 2.65 19.59 1.75
C SER A 56 2.20 20.59 2.82
N PRO A 57 0.95 20.50 3.31
CA PRO A 57 0.50 21.23 4.50
C PRO A 57 1.38 20.95 5.72
N LEU A 58 2.00 19.77 5.83
CA LEU A 58 2.92 19.44 6.92
C LEU A 58 4.22 20.25 6.86
N ASN A 59 4.73 20.53 5.67
CA ASN A 59 5.95 21.33 5.49
C ASN A 59 5.69 22.83 5.67
N ASN A 60 4.43 23.26 5.55
CA ASN A 60 4.00 24.66 5.64
C ASN A 60 2.99 24.88 6.78
N TRP A 61 3.09 24.10 7.86
CA TRP A 61 2.11 24.12 8.94
C TRP A 61 2.07 25.48 9.66
N SER A 62 0.87 25.97 9.95
CA SER A 62 0.63 27.15 10.79
C SER A 62 -0.75 27.06 11.44
N ASP A 63 -1.05 27.96 12.37
CA ASP A 63 -2.36 28.03 13.03
C ASP A 63 -3.52 28.35 12.05
N GLU A 64 -3.20 28.83 10.84
CA GLU A 64 -4.16 29.15 9.78
C GLU A 64 -4.46 27.96 8.87
N VAL A 65 -3.69 26.88 8.96
CA VAL A 65 -3.88 25.67 8.14
C VAL A 65 -4.98 24.81 8.76
N ASP A 66 -6.10 24.67 8.06
CA ASP A 66 -7.16 23.74 8.44
C ASP A 66 -6.69 22.28 8.21
N PRO A 67 -6.58 21.44 9.27
CA PRO A 67 -6.17 20.05 9.13
C PRO A 67 -7.08 19.23 8.19
N ALA A 68 -8.33 19.65 7.99
CA ALA A 68 -9.27 18.99 7.09
C ALA A 68 -8.79 18.98 5.62
N ILE A 69 -7.85 19.85 5.24
CA ILE A 69 -7.23 19.83 3.90
C ILE A 69 -6.53 18.50 3.60
N MET A 70 -6.05 17.80 4.64
CA MET A 70 -5.39 16.49 4.55
C MET A 70 -6.36 15.31 4.67
N ALA A 71 -7.67 15.54 4.54
CA ALA A 71 -8.67 14.49 4.55
C ALA A 71 -9.03 14.04 3.12
N GLY A 72 -9.47 12.78 3.00
CA GLY A 72 -9.94 12.20 1.73
C GLY A 72 -8.89 11.41 0.97
N ASP A 73 -9.31 10.89 -0.19
CA ASP A 73 -8.58 9.84 -0.92
C ASP A 73 -7.22 10.30 -1.47
N GLU A 74 -7.03 11.60 -1.71
CA GLU A 74 -5.79 12.18 -2.22
C GLU A 74 -4.62 12.12 -1.23
N TRP A 75 -4.88 11.75 0.02
CA TRP A 75 -3.89 11.65 1.10
C TRP A 75 -3.67 10.21 1.55
N ILE A 76 -4.39 9.25 0.97
CA ILE A 76 -4.38 7.85 1.39
C ILE A 76 -3.68 7.02 0.31
N HIS A 77 -2.61 6.32 0.71
CA HIS A 77 -1.99 5.34 -0.17
C HIS A 77 -2.71 3.99 -0.04
N PRO A 78 -3.20 3.36 -1.12
CA PRO A 78 -4.05 2.17 -1.03
C PRO A 78 -3.40 0.94 -0.39
N THR A 79 -2.07 0.84 -0.41
CA THR A 79 -1.32 -0.32 0.09
C THR A 79 -0.15 0.02 0.99
N ASN A 80 0.02 1.29 1.37
CA ASN A 80 1.10 1.75 2.27
C ASN A 80 0.41 2.41 3.46
N ASP A 81 -0.16 1.57 4.32
CA ASP A 81 -0.91 1.98 5.50
C ASP A 81 -0.35 1.22 6.71
N ILE A 82 -0.07 1.95 7.78
CA ILE A 82 0.49 1.38 9.01
C ILE A 82 -0.43 0.33 9.65
N GLY A 83 -1.73 0.40 9.38
CA GLY A 83 -2.72 -0.57 9.82
C GLY A 83 -2.41 -2.00 9.38
N TRP A 84 -1.69 -2.22 8.27
CA TRP A 84 -1.28 -3.56 7.84
C TRP A 84 -0.33 -4.26 8.83
N ILE A 85 0.30 -3.51 9.73
CA ILE A 85 1.14 -4.06 10.80
C ILE A 85 0.28 -4.74 11.88
N ALA A 86 -0.96 -4.30 12.08
CA ALA A 86 -1.85 -4.86 13.10
C ALA A 86 -2.12 -6.35 12.85
N GLU A 87 -2.11 -7.15 13.92
CA GLU A 87 -2.25 -8.61 13.84
C GLU A 87 -3.53 -9.02 13.12
N GLU A 88 -4.63 -8.34 13.41
CA GLU A 88 -5.95 -8.60 12.82
C GLU A 88 -5.92 -8.43 11.29
N ASN A 89 -5.24 -7.40 10.78
CA ASN A 89 -5.11 -7.16 9.35
C ASN A 89 -4.18 -8.17 8.68
N GLN A 90 -3.13 -8.61 9.37
CA GLN A 90 -2.27 -9.68 8.87
C GLN A 90 -3.00 -11.03 8.80
N GLU A 91 -3.86 -11.34 9.78
CA GLU A 91 -4.70 -12.54 9.73
C GLU A 91 -5.67 -12.51 8.54
N LEU A 92 -6.30 -11.37 8.27
CA LEU A 92 -7.15 -11.20 7.10
C LEU A 92 -6.36 -11.46 5.80
N LEU A 93 -5.14 -10.94 5.73
CA LEU A 93 -4.27 -11.12 4.57
C LEU A 93 -3.85 -12.58 4.38
N LYS A 94 -3.58 -13.32 5.46
CA LYS A 94 -3.27 -14.77 5.42
C LYS A 94 -4.46 -15.60 4.95
N LYS A 95 -5.67 -15.33 5.45
CA LYS A 95 -6.90 -16.02 5.02
C LYS A 95 -7.15 -15.90 3.51
N GLU A 96 -6.81 -14.76 2.90
CA GLU A 96 -6.87 -14.56 1.45
C GLU A 96 -5.89 -15.43 0.66
N VAL A 97 -4.73 -15.77 1.25
CA VAL A 97 -3.77 -16.73 0.67
C VAL A 97 -4.33 -18.14 0.77
N ASP A 98 -4.88 -18.50 1.93
CA ASP A 98 -5.32 -19.87 2.25
C ASP A 98 -6.57 -20.27 1.45
N ASN A 99 -7.52 -19.34 1.24
CA ASN A 99 -8.75 -19.57 0.47
C ASN A 99 -8.51 -20.00 -1.00
N LYS A 100 -7.29 -19.87 -1.54
CA LYS A 100 -6.98 -20.28 -2.92
C LYS A 100 -6.71 -21.78 -3.08
N ASN A 101 -6.51 -22.53 -1.98
CA ASN A 101 -6.06 -23.92 -2.05
C ASN A 101 -7.11 -24.96 -1.64
N ASP A 102 -8.20 -24.57 -1.00
CA ASP A 102 -9.23 -25.50 -0.53
C ASP A 102 -10.46 -25.56 -1.46
N ALA A 103 -10.23 -25.91 -2.72
CA ALA A 103 -11.31 -26.54 -3.47
C ALA A 103 -11.44 -27.97 -2.96
N PHE A 104 -12.50 -28.26 -2.19
CA PHE A 104 -12.91 -29.64 -1.91
C PHE A 104 -13.17 -30.34 -3.26
N MET A 105 -12.19 -31.10 -3.73
CA MET A 105 -12.30 -31.88 -4.96
C MET A 105 -12.72 -33.30 -4.59
N HIS A 106 -13.75 -33.82 -5.24
CA HIS A 106 -14.07 -35.25 -5.13
C HIS A 106 -12.91 -36.07 -5.71
N PRO A 107 -12.52 -37.19 -5.08
CA PRO A 107 -11.52 -38.09 -5.64
C PRO A 107 -11.92 -38.48 -7.06
N GLN A 108 -11.04 -38.27 -8.04
CA GLN A 108 -11.31 -38.58 -9.44
C GLN A 108 -11.45 -40.09 -9.68
N PHE A 109 -10.89 -40.90 -8.79
CA PHE A 109 -11.03 -42.35 -8.78
C PHE A 109 -11.50 -42.78 -7.39
N GLY A 110 -12.51 -43.67 -7.37
CA GLY A 110 -12.96 -44.30 -6.13
C GLY A 110 -11.81 -45.09 -5.53
N ILE A 111 -11.72 -45.09 -4.20
CA ILE A 111 -10.83 -46.00 -3.48
C ILE A 111 -11.38 -47.40 -3.75
N ASN A 112 -10.83 -48.09 -4.76
CA ASN A 112 -10.81 -49.53 -5.02
C ASN A 112 -10.68 -49.78 -6.53
N ASP A 113 -9.47 -50.11 -7.00
CA ASP A 113 -9.20 -51.07 -8.08
C ASP A 113 -7.90 -51.81 -7.75
#